data_AF-A0A6J7H2Q3-F1
#
_entry.id   AF-A0A6J7H2Q3-F1
#
_cell.length_a   1.000
_cell.length_b   1.000
_cell.length_c   1.000
_cell.angle_alpha   90.00
_cell.angle_beta   90.00
_cell.angle_gamma   90.00
#
_symmetry.space_group_name_H-M   'P 1'
#
loop_
_entity.id
_entity.type
_entity.pdbx_description
1 polymer ?
#
loop_
_entity_poly.entity_id
_entity_poly.type
_entity_poly.pdbx_seq_one_letter_code
_entity_poly.pdbx_strand_id
1 'polypeptide(L)'
;MVLVKDIALYSTCEHHLVPFHGVAHIGYIPGVDGRVTGLSKLARLVEIYARRPQVQERMTKQIADALMAALHPRGVVVVVEAEHLCMAMRGVRKPGTRTLTSAVRGVFKESAATRAEAMSLVLGR
;
A
#
# COMPACT_ATOMS: atom_id res chain seq x y z
N MET A 1 -2.29 -13.34 -11.00
CA MET A 1 -2.06 -12.35 -9.93
C MET A 1 -3.35 -12.20 -9.13
N VAL A 2 -3.28 -11.93 -7.83
CA VAL A 2 -4.42 -11.51 -7.00
C VAL A 2 -4.23 -10.04 -6.68
N LEU A 3 -5.26 -9.21 -6.86
CA LEU A 3 -5.23 -7.77 -6.60
C LEU A 3 -6.47 -7.37 -5.80
N VAL A 4 -6.26 -6.70 -4.67
CA VAL A 4 -7.30 -6.05 -3.88
C VAL A 4 -7.04 -4.55 -3.91
N LYS A 5 -7.99 -3.79 -4.46
CA LYS A 5 -7.90 -2.34 -4.61
C LYS A 5 -8.86 -1.62 -3.67
N ASP A 6 -8.61 -0.33 -3.47
CA ASP A 6 -9.51 0.58 -2.76
C ASP A 6 -9.76 0.19 -1.29
N ILE A 7 -8.74 -0.38 -0.64
CA ILE A 7 -8.78 -0.66 0.80
C ILE A 7 -8.68 0.68 1.52
N ALA A 8 -9.77 1.12 2.17
CA ALA A 8 -9.79 2.36 2.93
C ALA A 8 -8.69 2.37 4.00
N LEU A 9 -7.98 3.50 4.10
CA LEU A 9 -6.85 3.70 4.99
C LEU A 9 -7.02 5.01 5.76
N TYR A 10 -6.82 4.94 7.08
CA TYR A 10 -6.70 6.09 7.96
C TYR A 10 -5.49 5.89 8.87
N SER A 11 -4.62 6.90 8.95
CA SER A 11 -3.43 6.87 9.81
C SER A 11 -3.09 8.27 10.29
N THR A 12 -2.02 8.39 11.07
CA THR A 12 -1.59 9.62 11.72
C THR A 12 -0.15 9.91 11.32
N CYS A 13 0.13 11.09 10.75
CA CYS A 13 1.48 11.49 10.37
C CYS A 13 2.35 11.66 11.63
N GLU A 14 3.49 10.98 11.71
CA GLU A 14 4.33 11.00 12.92
C GLU A 14 4.94 12.37 13.24
N HIS A 15 5.11 13.23 12.23
CA HIS A 15 5.72 14.55 12.39
C HIS A 15 4.82 15.56 13.12
N HIS A 16 3.50 15.39 13.01
CA HIS A 16 2.54 16.40 13.46
C HIS A 16 1.38 15.81 14.26
N LEU A 17 1.29 14.49 14.35
CA LEU A 17 0.17 13.77 14.97
C LEU A 17 -1.19 14.18 14.40
N VAL A 18 -1.20 14.47 13.10
CA VAL A 18 -2.38 14.88 12.34
C VAL A 18 -2.73 13.77 11.34
N PRO A 19 -4.03 13.51 11.08
CA PRO A 19 -4.42 12.41 10.20
C PRO A 19 -3.93 12.56 8.75
N PHE A 20 -3.72 11.41 8.11
CA PHE A 20 -3.75 11.27 6.66
C PHE A 20 -4.67 10.11 6.30
N HIS A 21 -5.43 10.24 5.21
CA HIS A 21 -6.43 9.27 4.81
C HIS A 21 -6.38 9.00 3.31
N GLY A 22 -6.77 7.81 2.90
CA GLY A 22 -6.66 7.41 1.51
C GLY A 22 -7.05 5.98 1.26
N VAL A 23 -6.40 5.38 0.28
CA VAL A 23 -6.61 3.99 -0.11
C VAL A 23 -5.29 3.26 -0.25
N ALA A 24 -5.31 1.97 0.04
CA ALA A 24 -4.24 1.04 -0.26
C ALA A 24 -4.70 0.02 -1.31
N HIS A 25 -3.80 -0.33 -2.20
CA HIS A 25 -3.96 -1.39 -3.20
C HIS A 25 -2.86 -2.43 -2.95
N ILE A 26 -3.24 -3.69 -2.83
CA ILE A 26 -2.32 -4.80 -2.57
C ILE A 26 -2.50 -5.84 -3.66
N GLY A 27 -1.43 -6.10 -4.41
CA GLY A 27 -1.33 -7.18 -5.37
C GLY A 27 -0.24 -8.18 -4.97
N TYR A 28 -0.45 -9.45 -5.25
CA TYR A 28 0.58 -10.48 -5.12
C TYR A 28 0.38 -11.62 -6.12
N ILE A 29 1.45 -12.35 -6.39
CA ILE A 29 1.41 -13.57 -7.21
C ILE A 29 1.73 -14.74 -6.29
N PRO A 30 0.78 -15.70 -6.10
CA PRO A 30 1.02 -16.86 -5.26
C PRO A 30 2.32 -17.59 -5.61
N GLY A 31 2.91 -18.19 -4.57
CA GLY A 31 4.05 -19.09 -4.66
C GLY A 31 3.76 -20.32 -5.50
N VAL A 32 4.77 -21.18 -5.68
CA VAL A 32 4.61 -22.46 -6.37
C VAL A 32 3.69 -23.40 -5.60
N ASP A 33 3.65 -23.27 -4.27
CA ASP A 33 2.73 -23.98 -3.37
C ASP A 33 1.27 -23.48 -3.46
N GLY A 34 1.00 -22.43 -4.23
CA GLY A 34 -0.35 -21.91 -4.45
C GLY A 34 -0.97 -21.23 -3.24
N ARG A 35 -0.18 -20.83 -2.24
CA ARG A 35 -0.71 -20.22 -1.00
C ARG A 35 -1.43 -18.90 -1.25
N VAL A 36 -2.66 -18.82 -0.76
CA VAL A 36 -3.54 -17.63 -0.85
C VAL A 36 -4.02 -17.28 0.56
N THR A 37 -4.18 -15.99 0.83
CA THR A 37 -4.79 -15.50 2.07
C THR A 37 -6.21 -15.00 1.84
N GLY A 38 -7.04 -15.05 2.88
CA GLY A 38 -8.37 -14.46 2.84
C GLY A 38 -8.31 -12.93 2.64
N LEU A 39 -9.21 -12.38 1.82
CA LEU A 39 -9.21 -10.96 1.47
C LEU A 39 -9.27 -10.04 2.69
N SER A 40 -10.04 -10.43 3.72
CA SER A 40 -10.15 -9.68 4.97
C SER A 40 -8.82 -9.57 5.74
N LYS A 41 -7.87 -10.49 5.53
CA LYS A 41 -6.54 -10.42 6.17
C LYS A 41 -5.66 -9.35 5.54
N LEU A 42 -5.81 -9.07 4.24
CA LEU A 42 -5.10 -7.98 3.57
C LEU A 42 -5.59 -6.61 4.08
N ALA A 43 -6.91 -6.44 4.25
CA ALA A 43 -7.46 -5.25 4.87
C ALA A 43 -6.95 -5.06 6.31
N ARG A 44 -6.95 -6.13 7.12
CA ARG A 44 -6.38 -6.10 8.48
C ARG A 44 -4.88 -5.79 8.51
N LEU A 45 -4.12 -6.27 7.53
CA LEU A 45 -2.69 -5.96 7.41
C LEU A 45 -2.47 -4.46 7.23
N VAL A 46 -3.27 -3.81 6.37
CA VAL A 46 -3.26 -2.35 6.19
C VAL A 46 -3.59 -1.66 7.51
N GLU A 47 -4.67 -2.06 8.18
CA GLU A 47 -5.09 -1.44 9.45
C GLU A 47 -4.02 -1.54 10.55
N ILE A 48 -3.38 -2.71 10.71
CA ILE A 48 -2.34 -2.92 11.73
C ILE A 48 -1.19 -1.92 11.54
N TYR A 49 -0.76 -1.70 10.30
CA TYR A 49 0.30 -0.74 10.03
C TYR A 49 -0.18 0.72 10.05
N ALA A 50 -1.45 0.98 9.77
CA ALA A 50 -2.01 2.32 9.75
C ALA A 50 -2.31 2.88 11.16
N ARG A 51 -2.62 2.03 12.15
CA ARG A 51 -3.02 2.42 13.51
C ARG A 51 -1.85 2.81 14.43
N ARG A 52 -0.93 3.64 13.94
CA ARG A 52 0.18 4.24 14.72
C ARG A 52 0.69 5.51 14.02
N PRO A 53 1.45 6.38 14.70
CA PRO A 53 2.23 7.43 14.04
C PRO A 53 3.07 6.84 12.92
N GLN A 54 2.95 7.38 11.72
CA GLN A 54 3.52 6.80 10.51
C GLN A 54 4.14 7.81 9.56
N VAL A 55 5.01 7.25 8.71
CA VAL A 55 5.43 7.79 7.42
C VAL A 55 4.84 6.90 6.32
N GLN A 56 4.18 7.47 5.32
CA GLN A 56 3.45 6.70 4.30
C GLN A 56 4.37 5.73 3.53
N GLU A 57 5.59 6.17 3.20
CA GLU A 57 6.63 5.40 2.54
C GLU A 57 7.04 4.18 3.37
N ARG A 58 7.19 4.37 4.68
CA ARG A 58 7.55 3.31 5.63
C ARG A 58 6.42 2.29 5.74
N MET A 59 5.20 2.77 5.94
CA MET A 59 4.00 1.93 6.01
C MET A 59 3.82 1.08 4.74
N THR A 60 4.01 1.67 3.56
CA THR A 60 3.89 0.98 2.26
C THR A 60 4.90 -0.16 2.15
N LYS A 61 6.16 0.07 2.55
CA LYS A 61 7.21 -0.97 2.58
C LYS A 61 6.87 -2.08 3.59
N GLN A 62 6.46 -1.70 4.79
CA GLN A 62 6.11 -2.65 5.86
C GLN A 62 4.99 -3.61 5.46
N ILE A 63 3.94 -3.12 4.80
CA ILE A 63 2.86 -3.97 4.28
C ILE A 63 3.40 -4.98 3.25
N ALA A 64 4.25 -4.51 2.31
CA ALA A 64 4.82 -5.39 1.29
C ALA A 64 5.73 -6.47 1.90
N ASP A 65 6.59 -6.08 2.84
CA ASP A 65 7.55 -6.98 3.51
C ASP A 65 6.83 -8.00 4.39
N ALA A 66 5.79 -7.59 5.12
CA ALA A 66 4.98 -8.48 5.93
C ALA A 66 4.26 -9.53 5.07
N LEU A 67 3.74 -9.14 3.90
CA LEU A 67 3.09 -10.07 3.00
C LEU A 67 4.09 -11.06 2.39
N MET A 68 5.29 -10.60 2.03
CA MET A 68 6.39 -11.47 1.59
C MET A 68 6.73 -12.51 2.65
N ALA A 69 6.91 -12.09 3.90
CA ALA A 69 7.27 -12.98 5.01
C ALA A 69 6.15 -13.97 5.38
N ALA A 70 4.89 -13.55 5.32
CA ALA A 70 3.77 -14.40 5.72
C ALA A 70 3.39 -15.45 4.66
N LEU A 71 3.39 -15.06 3.38
CA LEU A 71 2.87 -15.89 2.30
C LEU A 71 3.94 -16.50 1.40
N HIS A 72 5.18 -16.03 1.45
CA HIS A 72 6.24 -16.39 0.51
C HIS A 72 5.79 -16.36 -0.97
N PRO A 73 5.07 -15.31 -1.41
CA PRO A 73 4.59 -15.21 -2.77
C PRO A 73 5.77 -14.99 -3.73
N ARG A 74 5.57 -15.25 -5.03
CA ARG A 74 6.57 -14.93 -6.06
C ARG A 74 6.84 -13.44 -6.16
N GLY A 75 5.87 -12.60 -5.79
CA GLY A 75 6.07 -11.17 -5.68
C GLY A 75 4.88 -10.49 -5.05
N VAL A 76 5.12 -9.27 -4.55
CA VAL A 76 4.13 -8.37 -3.97
C VAL A 76 4.27 -6.98 -4.58
N VAL A 77 3.14 -6.30 -4.76
CA VAL A 77 3.04 -4.89 -5.08
C VAL A 77 2.07 -4.24 -4.12
N VAL A 78 2.48 -3.15 -3.50
CA VAL A 78 1.64 -2.31 -2.64
C VAL A 78 1.69 -0.90 -3.19
N VAL A 79 0.53 -0.26 -3.34
CA VAL A 79 0.40 1.15 -3.69
C VAL A 79 -0.49 1.80 -2.65
N VAL A 80 -0.08 2.95 -2.12
CA VAL A 80 -0.88 3.74 -1.19
C VAL A 80 -1.03 5.14 -1.76
N GLU A 81 -2.26 5.64 -1.79
CA GLU A 81 -2.59 6.99 -2.22
C GLU A 81 -3.36 7.70 -1.09
N ALA A 82 -2.78 8.73 -0.49
CA ALA A 82 -3.40 9.42 0.64
C ALA A 82 -3.24 10.95 0.59
N GLU A 83 -4.22 11.64 1.14
CA GLU A 83 -4.17 13.07 1.45
C GLU A 83 -3.70 13.26 2.89
N HIS A 84 -2.77 14.20 3.08
CA HIS A 84 -2.15 14.49 4.37
C HIS A 84 -2.70 15.79 4.94
N LEU A 85 -3.46 15.73 6.04
CA LEU A 85 -4.05 16.94 6.62
C LEU A 85 -2.98 17.87 7.22
N CYS A 86 -1.80 17.35 7.55
CA CYS A 86 -0.66 18.17 7.96
C CYS A 86 -0.18 19.14 6.87
N MET A 87 -0.47 18.85 5.59
CA MET A 87 -0.25 19.75 4.45
C MET A 87 -1.53 20.49 4.05
N ALA A 88 -2.70 19.86 4.18
CA ALA A 88 -3.96 20.44 3.73
C ALA A 88 -4.43 21.60 4.61
N MET A 89 -4.38 21.45 5.94
CA MET A 89 -5.05 22.38 6.87
C MET A 89 -4.10 23.37 7.56
N ARG A 90 -2.79 23.14 7.50
CA ARG A 90 -1.78 23.97 8.18
C ARG A 90 -0.54 24.20 7.33
N GLY A 91 0.32 25.10 7.77
CA GLY A 91 1.56 25.46 7.07
C GLY A 91 1.29 25.90 5.63
N VAL A 92 1.74 25.09 4.67
CA VAL A 92 1.66 25.35 3.21
C VAL A 92 0.23 25.35 2.63
N ARG A 93 -0.74 24.76 3.33
CA ARG A 93 -2.19 24.76 2.98
C ARG A 93 -2.46 24.37 1.52
N LYS A 94 -2.21 23.10 1.18
CA LYS A 94 -2.46 22.53 -0.15
C LYS A 94 -3.52 21.41 -0.09
N PRO A 95 -4.81 21.75 0.11
CA PRO A 95 -5.88 20.76 0.17
C PRO A 95 -6.03 20.01 -1.16
N GLY A 96 -6.49 18.76 -1.10
CA GLY A 96 -6.69 17.89 -2.25
C GLY A 96 -5.40 17.32 -2.85
N THR A 97 -4.22 17.68 -2.33
CA THR A 97 -2.95 17.09 -2.77
C THR A 97 -2.84 15.66 -2.24
N ARG A 98 -2.59 14.72 -3.15
CA ARG A 98 -2.45 13.30 -2.83
C ARG A 98 -1.02 12.83 -3.05
N THR A 99 -0.49 12.12 -2.07
CA THR A 99 0.81 11.47 -2.14
C THR A 99 0.62 10.02 -2.51
N LEU A 100 1.30 9.59 -3.58
CA LEU A 100 1.33 8.20 -4.03
C LEU A 100 2.68 7.56 -3.67
N THR A 101 2.63 6.42 -3.00
CA THR A 101 3.82 5.60 -2.68
C THR A 101 3.62 4.19 -3.17
N SER A 102 4.70 3.54 -3.61
CA SER A 102 4.66 2.14 -4.01
C SER A 102 5.83 1.34 -3.45
N ALA A 103 5.59 0.05 -3.21
CA ALA A 103 6.60 -0.92 -2.83
C ALA A 103 6.40 -2.21 -3.63
N VAL A 104 7.45 -2.66 -4.32
CA VAL A 104 7.45 -3.90 -5.10
C VAL A 104 8.49 -4.88 -4.57
N ARG A 105 8.19 -6.17 -4.63
CA ARG A 105 9.05 -7.30 -4.22
C ARG A 105 8.95 -8.45 -5.21
N GLY A 106 9.98 -9.29 -5.25
CA GLY A 106 10.05 -10.49 -6.11
C GLY A 106 9.85 -10.15 -7.59
N VAL A 107 9.01 -10.93 -8.28
CA VAL A 107 8.78 -10.81 -9.73
C VAL A 107 8.30 -9.43 -10.18
N PHE A 108 7.65 -8.64 -9.32
CA PHE A 108 7.28 -7.25 -9.65
C PHE A 108 8.47 -6.28 -9.67
N LYS A 109 9.56 -6.61 -8.98
CA LYS A 109 10.82 -5.86 -9.03
C LYS A 109 11.61 -6.24 -10.28
N GLU A 110 11.66 -7.54 -10.58
CA GLU A 110 12.47 -8.13 -11.65
C GLU A 110 11.86 -7.92 -13.05
N SER A 111 10.54 -8.05 -13.19
CA SER A 111 9.84 -7.94 -14.48
C SER A 111 9.16 -6.58 -14.64
N ALA A 112 9.66 -5.76 -15.56
CA ALA A 112 9.03 -4.49 -15.91
C ALA A 112 7.62 -4.67 -16.49
N ALA A 113 7.40 -5.71 -17.30
CA ALA A 113 6.09 -6.01 -17.89
C ALA A 113 5.05 -6.38 -16.81
N THR A 114 5.41 -7.27 -15.88
CA THR A 114 4.53 -7.66 -14.77
C THR A 114 4.19 -6.46 -13.87
N ARG A 115 5.17 -5.58 -13.63
CA ARG A 115 4.96 -4.35 -12.88
C ARG A 115 4.05 -3.37 -13.63
N ALA A 116 4.23 -3.22 -14.94
CA ALA A 116 3.39 -2.35 -15.76
C ALA A 116 1.93 -2.83 -15.80
N GLU A 117 1.69 -4.14 -15.95
CA GLU A 117 0.36 -4.74 -15.87
C GLU A 117 -0.30 -4.41 -14.53
N ALA A 118 0.39 -4.66 -13.40
CA ALA A 118 -0.16 -4.36 -12.07
C ALA A 118 -0.42 -2.86 -11.86
N MET A 119 0.50 -1.99 -12.27
CA MET A 119 0.30 -0.54 -12.15
C MET A 119 -0.88 -0.07 -13.02
N SER A 120 -1.05 -0.64 -14.21
CA SER A 120 -2.20 -0.33 -15.07
C SER A 120 -3.52 -0.76 -14.45
N LEU A 121 -3.56 -1.87 -13.71
CA LEU A 121 -4.78 -2.31 -13.02
C LEU A 121 -5.07 -1.51 -11.75
N VAL A 122 -4.03 -0.98 -11.10
CA VAL A 122 -4.15 -0.13 -9.91
C VAL A 122 -4.56 1.30 -10.27
N LEU A 123 -3.96 1.87 -11.34
CA LEU A 123 -4.14 3.25 -11.75
C LEU A 123 -5.18 3.41 -12.87
N GLY A 124 -5.49 2.35 -13.61
CA GLY A 124 -6.55 2.32 -14.61
C GLY A 124 -7.91 2.41 -13.95
N ARG A 125 -8.60 3.52 -14.16
CA ARG A 125 -10.01 3.72 -13.81
C ARG A 125 -10.91 3.12 -14.88
#